data_AF-A0A7S1ASD5-F1
#
_entry.id   AF-A0A7S1ASD5-F1
#
_cell.length_a   1.000
_cell.length_b   1.000
_cell.length_c   1.000
_cell.angle_alpha   90.00
_cell.angle_beta   90.00
_cell.angle_gamma   90.00
#
_symmetry.space_group_name_H-M   'P 1'
#
loop_
_entity.id
_entity.type
_entity.pdbx_description
1 polymer ?
#
loop_
_entity_poly.entity_id
_entity_poly.type
_entity_poly.pdbx_seq_one_letter_code
_entity_poly.pdbx_strand_id
1 'polypeptide(L)'
;WAVVVVVLLVFIFSIVFLHGAVQYISSASDGDAYAEEMVMFFGSLSMAMLTLFMAVSGGIDWWDVVKLLLEVHVAYASVFVVFVVITVLAVLNVINAIFVNDAMESTRKDFDLR
;
A
#
# COMPACT_ATOMS: atom_id res chain seq x y z
N TRP A 1 -7.16 -10.91 12.36
CA TRP A 1 -6.16 -9.98 12.94
C TRP A 1 -5.24 -9.40 11.87
N ALA A 2 -4.71 -10.19 10.92
CA ALA A 2 -3.83 -9.68 9.88
C ALA A 2 -4.43 -8.58 8.97
N VAL A 3 -5.71 -8.70 8.59
CA VAL A 3 -6.41 -7.64 7.83
C VAL A 3 -6.41 -6.30 8.57
N VAL A 4 -6.57 -6.32 9.89
CA VAL A 4 -6.52 -5.10 10.72
C VAL A 4 -5.12 -4.47 10.68
N VAL A 5 -4.06 -5.29 10.73
CA VAL A 5 -2.68 -4.81 10.60
C VAL A 5 -2.43 -4.18 9.23
N VAL A 6 -2.92 -4.80 8.15
CA VAL A 6 -2.81 -4.24 6.78
C VAL A 6 -3.56 -2.92 6.67
N VAL A 7 -4.78 -2.82 7.20
CA VAL A 7 -5.56 -1.57 7.19
C VAL A 7 -4.85 -0.47 7.98
N LEU A 8 -4.26 -0.79 9.13
CA LEU A 8 -3.49 0.16 9.93
C LEU A 8 -2.22 0.63 9.22
N LEU A 9 -1.50 -0.29 8.54
CA LEU A 9 -0.34 0.07 7.72
C LEU A 9 -0.76 1.03 6.61
N VAL A 10 -1.80 0.68 5.84
CA VAL A 10 -2.34 1.56 4.79
C VAL A 10 -2.69 2.93 5.37
N PHE A 11 -3.42 3.00 6.49
CA PHE A 11 -3.79 4.26 7.13
C PHE A 11 -2.57 5.13 7.50
N ILE A 12 -1.57 4.56 8.18
CA ILE A 12 -0.38 5.30 8.63
C ILE A 12 0.41 5.83 7.43
N PHE A 13 0.67 4.98 6.43
CA PHE A 13 1.40 5.39 5.24
C PHE A 13 0.62 6.40 4.40
N SER A 14 -0.71 6.28 4.32
CA SER A 14 -1.56 7.26 3.64
C SER A 14 -1.42 8.66 4.22
N ILE A 15 -1.31 8.79 5.55
CA ILE A 15 -1.07 10.11 6.19
C ILE A 15 0.27 10.70 5.75
N VAL A 16 1.32 9.87 5.70
CA VAL A 16 2.67 10.32 5.30
C VAL A 16 2.66 10.84 3.85
N PHE A 17 2.06 10.09 2.91
CA PHE A 17 2.02 10.53 1.51
C PHE A 17 1.06 11.69 1.29
N LEU A 18 -0.10 11.70 1.98
CA LEU A 18 -1.04 12.82 1.93
C LEU A 18 -0.35 14.12 2.39
N HIS A 19 0.46 14.08 3.44
CA HIS A 19 1.23 15.24 3.87
C HIS A 19 2.19 15.75 2.78
N GLY A 20 2.94 14.85 2.15
CA GLY A 20 3.83 15.20 1.03
C GLY A 20 3.08 15.80 -0.17
N ALA A 21 1.95 15.19 -0.53
CA ALA A 21 1.06 15.67 -1.59
C ALA A 21 0.54 17.08 -1.30
N VAL A 22 0.02 17.33 -0.09
CA VAL A 22 -0.48 18.65 0.31
C VAL A 22 0.63 19.71 0.23
N GLN A 23 1.83 19.37 0.68
CA GLN A 23 2.97 20.28 0.59
C GLN A 23 3.34 20.60 -0.86
N TYR A 24 3.38 19.59 -1.73
CA TYR A 24 3.64 19.80 -3.16
C TYR A 24 2.56 20.68 -3.80
N ILE A 25 1.29 20.30 -3.66
CA ILE A 25 0.13 21.01 -4.24
C ILE A 25 0.07 22.47 -3.78
N SER A 26 0.37 22.75 -2.50
CA SER A 26 0.34 24.13 -1.97
C SER A 26 1.46 25.03 -2.48
N SER A 27 2.51 24.46 -3.07
CA SER A 27 3.65 25.18 -3.65
C SER A 27 3.67 25.17 -5.19
N ALA A 28 2.79 24.39 -5.81
CA ALA A 28 2.70 24.26 -7.26
C ALA A 28 2.11 25.52 -7.91
N SER A 29 2.53 25.81 -9.14
CA SER A 29 1.94 26.87 -9.98
C SER A 29 0.61 26.43 -10.59
N ASP A 30 -0.25 27.39 -10.92
CA ASP A 30 -1.48 27.12 -11.67
C ASP A 30 -1.19 26.35 -12.98
N GLY A 31 -1.87 25.22 -13.17
CA GLY A 31 -1.72 24.36 -14.35
C GLY A 31 -0.57 23.35 -14.29
N ASP A 32 0.03 23.10 -13.13
CA ASP A 32 0.96 21.99 -12.94
C ASP A 32 0.22 20.64 -13.04
N ALA A 33 0.50 19.88 -14.11
CA ALA A 33 -0.10 18.58 -14.38
C ALA A 33 0.15 17.56 -13.24
N TYR A 34 1.31 17.62 -12.58
CA TYR A 34 1.61 16.72 -11.47
C TYR A 34 0.79 17.07 -10.22
N ALA A 35 0.47 18.35 -10.01
CA ALA A 35 -0.38 18.76 -8.91
C ALA A 35 -1.83 18.26 -9.11
N GLU A 36 -2.36 18.31 -10.34
CA GLU A 36 -3.68 17.77 -10.67
C GLU A 36 -3.75 16.25 -10.45
N GLU A 37 -2.76 15.51 -10.93
CA GLU A 37 -2.64 14.06 -10.69
C GLU A 37 -2.47 13.76 -9.19
N MET A 38 -1.71 14.58 -8.46
CA MET A 38 -1.54 14.42 -7.01
C MET A 38 -2.86 14.62 -6.26
N VAL A 39 -3.71 15.57 -6.68
CA VAL A 39 -5.07 15.75 -6.13
C VAL A 39 -5.95 14.53 -6.45
N MET A 40 -5.82 13.94 -7.64
CA MET A 40 -6.59 12.74 -8.00
C MET A 40 -6.31 11.56 -7.07
N PHE A 41 -5.04 11.30 -6.76
CA PHE A 41 -4.62 10.14 -5.97
C PHE A 41 -4.54 10.40 -4.45
N PHE A 42 -4.28 11.65 -4.05
CA PHE A 42 -4.02 12.06 -2.66
C PHE A 42 -4.84 13.29 -2.25
N GLY A 43 -5.96 13.60 -2.90
CA GLY A 43 -6.81 14.76 -2.56
C GLY A 43 -7.56 14.62 -1.23
N SER A 44 -7.67 13.41 -0.68
CA SER A 44 -8.24 13.15 0.64
C SER A 44 -7.60 11.93 1.28
N LEU A 45 -7.77 11.76 2.59
CA LEU A 45 -7.24 10.59 3.29
C LEU A 45 -7.84 9.28 2.79
N SER A 46 -9.15 9.24 2.53
CA SER A 46 -9.80 8.05 1.99
C SER A 46 -9.30 7.71 0.59
N MET A 47 -9.08 8.72 -0.25
CA MET A 47 -8.47 8.52 -1.58
C MET A 47 -7.02 8.05 -1.47
N ALA A 48 -6.22 8.63 -0.58
CA ALA A 48 -4.85 8.17 -0.35
C ALA A 48 -4.82 6.71 0.11
N MET A 49 -5.72 6.30 1.01
CA MET A 49 -5.87 4.89 1.42
C MET A 49 -6.27 3.98 0.27
N LEU A 50 -7.21 4.43 -0.57
CA LEU A 50 -7.64 3.69 -1.76
C LEU A 50 -6.49 3.55 -2.77
N THR A 51 -5.73 4.62 -3.03
CA THR A 51 -4.56 4.62 -3.91
C THR A 51 -3.50 3.61 -3.45
N LEU A 52 -3.15 3.62 -2.16
CA LEU A 52 -2.20 2.65 -1.61
C LEU A 52 -2.70 1.21 -1.71
N PHE A 53 -4.00 1.00 -1.46
CA PHE A 53 -4.61 -0.31 -1.63
C PHE A 53 -4.62 -0.76 -3.09
N MET A 54 -4.96 0.12 -4.04
CA MET A 54 -4.93 -0.15 -5.47
C MET A 54 -3.53 -0.50 -5.96
N ALA A 55 -2.50 0.20 -5.49
CA ALA A 55 -1.11 -0.07 -5.87
C ALA A 55 -0.63 -1.48 -5.45
N VAL A 56 -1.11 -2.00 -4.31
CA VAL A 56 -0.72 -3.35 -3.84
C VAL A 56 -1.64 -4.44 -4.41
N SER A 57 -2.91 -4.14 -4.64
CA SER A 57 -3.88 -5.09 -5.20
C SER A 57 -3.84 -5.21 -6.73
N GLY A 58 -3.09 -4.34 -7.41
CA GLY A 58 -3.00 -4.30 -8.88
C GLY A 58 -4.12 -3.51 -9.56
N GLY A 59 -4.81 -2.64 -8.82
CA GLY A 59 -5.82 -1.72 -9.37
C GLY A 59 -5.23 -0.57 -10.18
N ILE A 60 -4.00 -0.17 -9.86
CA ILE A 60 -3.18 0.79 -10.63
C ILE A 60 -1.74 0.30 -10.66
N ASP A 61 -0.97 0.71 -11.68
CA ASP A 61 0.47 0.44 -11.67
C ASP A 61 1.12 1.25 -10.54
N TRP A 62 1.81 0.56 -9.63
CA TRP A 62 2.56 1.20 -8.55
C TRP A 62 3.60 2.20 -9.07
N TRP A 63 4.09 2.03 -10.31
CA TRP A 63 4.95 3.00 -10.99
C TRP A 63 4.27 4.36 -11.19
N ASP A 64 2.98 4.38 -11.50
CA ASP A 64 2.21 5.62 -11.67
C ASP A 64 2.13 6.43 -10.38
N VAL A 65 2.21 5.78 -9.22
CA VAL A 65 2.25 6.46 -7.93
C VAL A 65 3.68 6.90 -7.60
N VAL A 66 4.68 6.04 -7.85
CA VAL A 66 6.10 6.35 -7.58
C VAL A 66 6.55 7.57 -8.37
N LYS A 67 6.19 7.67 -9.66
CA LYS A 67 6.58 8.81 -10.51
C LYS A 67 6.08 10.14 -9.93
N LEU A 68 4.85 10.17 -9.40
CA LEU A 68 4.28 11.35 -8.74
C LEU A 68 5.02 11.70 -7.45
N LEU A 69 5.33 10.70 -6.64
CA LEU A 69 6.05 10.91 -5.37
C LEU A 69 7.50 11.36 -5.58
N LEU A 70 8.12 11.05 -6.73
CA LEU A 70 9.45 11.55 -7.09
C LEU A 70 9.48 13.06 -7.30
N GLU A 71 8.40 13.64 -7.84
CA GLU A 71 8.26 15.09 -8.00
C GLU A 71 8.17 15.82 -6.65
N VAL A 72 7.65 15.15 -5.62
CA VAL A 72 7.68 15.68 -4.25
C VAL A 72 9.10 15.64 -3.69
N HIS A 73 9.65 14.43 -3.57
CA HIS A 73 11.03 14.18 -3.13
C HIS A 73 11.37 12.69 -3.25
N VAL A 74 12.63 12.36 -3.58
CA VAL A 74 13.12 10.98 -3.67
C VAL A 74 12.89 10.15 -2.39
N ALA A 75 12.84 10.82 -1.23
CA ALA A 75 12.54 10.17 0.04
C ALA A 75 11.11 9.58 0.08
N TYR A 76 10.11 10.28 -0.46
CA TYR A 76 8.73 9.78 -0.52
C TYR A 76 8.62 8.56 -1.42
N ALA A 77 9.26 8.60 -2.59
CA ALA A 77 9.35 7.43 -3.47
C ALA A 77 9.99 6.22 -2.75
N SER A 78 11.09 6.45 -2.01
CA SER A 78 11.77 5.39 -1.25
C SER A 78 10.89 4.79 -0.16
N VAL A 79 10.16 5.64 0.59
CA VAL A 79 9.20 5.21 1.62
C VAL A 79 8.03 4.42 1.00
N PHE A 80 7.56 4.80 -0.19
CA PHE A 80 6.51 4.08 -0.91
C PHE A 80 6.95 2.69 -1.35
N VAL A 81 8.18 2.55 -1.87
CA VAL A 81 8.73 1.22 -2.21
C VAL A 81 8.79 0.32 -0.97
N VAL A 82 9.23 0.86 0.17
CA VAL A 82 9.24 0.13 1.45
C VAL A 82 7.83 -0.28 1.87
N PHE A 83 6.83 0.59 1.73
CA PHE A 83 5.42 0.27 1.96
C PHE A 83 4.94 -0.90 1.09
N VAL A 84 5.22 -0.87 -0.22
CA VAL A 84 4.82 -1.93 -1.15
C VAL A 84 5.47 -3.25 -0.75
N VAL A 85 6.77 -3.27 -0.49
CA VAL A 85 7.50 -4.49 -0.09
C VAL A 85 6.94 -5.06 1.22
N ILE A 86 6.77 -4.24 2.26
CA ILE A 86 6.26 -4.70 3.56
C ILE A 86 4.83 -5.24 3.41
N THR A 87 3.96 -4.55 2.67
CA THR A 87 2.56 -4.96 2.51
C THR A 87 2.45 -6.26 1.71
N VAL A 88 3.20 -6.39 0.61
CA VAL A 88 3.23 -7.63 -0.19
C VAL A 88 3.76 -8.81 0.64
N LEU A 89 4.86 -8.63 1.38
CA LEU A 89 5.39 -9.67 2.26
C LEU A 89 4.41 -10.01 3.41
N ALA A 90 3.72 -9.03 3.98
CA ALA A 90 2.71 -9.26 5.01
C ALA A 90 1.56 -10.11 4.46
N VAL A 91 1.05 -9.81 3.27
CA VAL A 91 -0.01 -10.60 2.61
C VAL A 91 0.48 -12.02 2.30
N LEU A 92 1.67 -12.17 1.72
CA LEU A 92 2.27 -13.47 1.44
C LEU A 92 2.45 -14.31 2.72
N ASN A 93 2.91 -13.69 3.81
CA ASN A 93 3.07 -14.39 5.09
C ASN A 93 1.74 -14.88 5.66
N VAL A 94 0.66 -14.11 5.50
CA VAL A 94 -0.69 -14.51 5.92
C VAL A 94 -1.18 -15.70 5.10
N ILE A 95 -1.01 -15.65 3.78
CA ILE A 95 -1.40 -16.73 2.87
C ILE A 95 -0.62 -18.00 3.20
N ASN A 96 0.71 -17.90 3.35
CA ASN A 96 1.56 -19.04 3.69
C ASN A 96 1.18 -19.66 5.05
N ALA A 97 0.87 -18.84 6.05
CA ALA A 97 0.44 -19.34 7.37
C ALA A 97 -0.86 -20.16 7.28
N ILE A 98 -1.81 -19.75 6.43
CA ILE A 98 -3.06 -20.50 6.19
C ILE A 98 -2.75 -21.84 5.53
N PHE A 99 -1.96 -21.86 4.45
CA PHE A 99 -1.60 -23.11 3.76
C PHE A 99 -0.86 -24.09 4.66
N VAL A 100 0.07 -23.61 5.49
CA VAL A 100 0.78 -24.45 6.46
C VAL A 100 -0.19 -25.04 7.49
N ASN A 101 -1.14 -24.24 7.99
CA ASN A 101 -2.15 -24.73 8.93
C ASN A 101 -3.03 -25.82 8.31
N ASP A 102 -3.49 -25.62 7.06
CA ASP A 102 -4.32 -26.60 6.34
C ASP A 102 -3.57 -27.91 6.08
N ALA A 103 -2.29 -27.83 5.69
CA ALA A 103 -1.44 -29.00 5.48
C ALA A 103 -1.20 -29.81 6.77
N MET A 104 -1.00 -29.12 7.90
CA MET A 104 -0.87 -29.76 9.22
C MET A 104 -2.18 -30.41 9.66
N GLU A 105 -3.34 -29.78 9.42
CA GLU A 105 -4.65 -30.34 9.76
C GLU A 105 -4.95 -31.61 8.94
N SER A 106 -4.64 -31.61 7.64
CA SER A 106 -4.80 -32.79 6.79
C SER A 106 -3.96 -33.97 7.28
N THR A 107 -2.70 -33.72 7.63
CA THR A 107 -1.79 -34.76 8.14
C THR A 107 -2.32 -35.35 9.45
N ARG A 108 -2.85 -34.50 10.34
CA ARG A 108 -3.37 -34.94 11.64
C ARG A 108 -4.62 -35.82 11.49
N LYS A 109 -5.52 -35.52 10.55
CA LYS A 109 -6.71 -36.36 10.27
C LYS A 109 -6.32 -37.74 9.76
N ASP A 110 -5.25 -37.87 8.98
CA ASP A 110 -4.78 -39.17 8.47
C ASP A 110 -4.18 -40.06 9.57
N PHE A 111 -3.59 -39.48 10.62
CA PHE A 111 -3.09 -40.23 11.78
C PHE A 111 -4.20 -40.69 12.72
N ASP A 112 -5.24 -39.88 12.93
CA ASP A 112 -6.38 -40.26 13.79
C ASP A 112 -7.24 -41.39 13.17
N LEU A 113 -7.14 -41.63 11.86
CA LEU A 113 -7.83 -42.70 11.13
C LEU A 113 -7.06 -44.03 11.09
N ARG A 114 -5.83 -44.08 11.60
CA ARG A 114 -4.99 -45.30 11.67
C ARG A 114 -4.94 -45.88 13.07
#